data_AF-A0A4Q1FG25-F1
#
_entry.id   AF-A0A4Q1FG25-F1
#
_cell.length_a   1.000
_cell.length_b   1.000
_cell.length_c   1.000
_cell.angle_alpha   90.00
_cell.angle_beta   90.00
_cell.angle_gamma   90.00
#
_symmetry.space_group_name_H-M   'P 1'
#
loop_
_entity.id
_entity.type
_entity.pdbx_description
1 polymer ?
#
loop_
_entity_poly.entity_id
_entity_poly.type
_entity_poly.pdbx_seq_one_letter_code
_entity_poly.pdbx_strand_id
1 'polypeptide(L)'
;MRFYSRKHGNKAKSDIEKFEKNKADMEYEKKFDYLNQNVFFDLENKNSGFDSESIKYFLEEDFKIVLDRVESLNLGISGIEPWFDEEFYDVIVVEDYGNNPFDSNWYKNAFENLKKGKKNLLYAASYIVPLDLL
;
A
#
# COMPACT_ATOMS: atom_id res chain seq x y z
N MET A 1 39.12 13.17 28.57
CA MET A 1 38.85 13.28 27.11
C MET A 1 37.78 12.32 26.55
N ARG A 2 37.20 11.36 27.30
CA ARG A 2 36.22 10.39 26.75
C ARG A 2 34.74 10.86 26.71
N PHE A 3 34.40 12.00 27.31
CA PHE A 3 33.01 12.47 27.41
C PHE A 3 32.55 13.35 26.22
N TYR A 4 33.47 14.07 25.57
CA TYR A 4 33.14 14.94 24.43
C TYR A 4 32.78 14.15 23.15
N SER A 5 33.49 13.06 22.81
CA SER A 5 33.17 12.27 21.62
C SER A 5 31.83 11.54 21.68
N ARG A 6 31.36 11.11 22.87
CA ARG A 6 30.07 10.40 23.00
C ARG A 6 28.86 11.29 22.74
N LYS A 7 28.90 12.55 23.21
CA LYS A 7 27.79 13.50 23.05
C LYS A 7 27.61 13.95 21.58
N HIS A 8 28.70 14.16 20.85
CA HIS A 8 28.65 14.53 19.43
C HIS A 8 28.25 13.35 18.54
N GLY A 9 28.69 12.12 18.86
CA GLY A 9 28.25 10.91 18.14
C GLY A 9 26.76 10.61 18.31
N ASN A 10 26.20 10.85 19.50
CA ASN A 10 24.76 10.64 19.74
C ASN A 10 23.88 11.68 19.04
N LYS A 11 24.30 12.95 19.01
CA LYS A 11 23.57 14.00 18.28
C LYS A 11 23.61 13.77 16.77
N ALA A 12 24.77 13.41 16.22
CA ALA A 12 24.89 13.11 14.78
C ALA A 12 24.00 11.93 14.36
N LYS A 13 23.91 10.87 15.19
CA LYS A 13 23.00 9.74 14.93
C LYS A 13 21.53 10.18 14.95
N SER A 14 21.10 10.94 15.95
CA SER A 14 19.72 11.42 16.01
C SER A 14 19.36 12.34 14.85
N ASP A 15 20.31 13.17 14.40
CA ASP A 15 20.10 14.07 13.26
C ASP A 15 19.96 13.28 11.94
N ILE A 16 20.75 12.21 11.76
CA ILE A 16 20.63 11.29 10.61
C ILE A 16 19.29 10.54 10.65
N GLU A 17 18.93 9.95 11.79
CA GLU A 17 17.64 9.24 11.95
C GLU A 17 16.44 10.14 11.64
N LYS A 18 16.49 11.40 12.09
CA LYS A 18 15.46 12.39 11.79
C LYS A 18 15.41 12.74 10.31
N PHE A 19 16.55 12.87 9.64
CA PHE A 19 16.61 13.14 8.21
C PHE A 19 16.03 11.98 7.39
N GLU A 20 16.43 10.74 7.68
CA GLU A 20 15.91 9.55 7.00
C GLU A 20 14.41 9.38 7.23
N LYS A 21 13.93 9.62 8.45
CA LYS A 21 12.49 9.59 8.74
C LYS A 21 11.73 10.63 7.93
N ASN A 22 12.17 11.90 7.95
CA ASN A 22 11.51 12.96 7.19
C ASN A 22 11.48 12.65 5.69
N LYS A 23 12.55 12.03 5.17
CA LYS A 23 12.62 11.61 3.77
C LYS A 23 11.61 10.50 3.46
N ALA A 24 11.53 9.48 4.31
CA ALA A 24 10.56 8.40 4.16
C ALA A 24 9.11 8.92 4.25
N ASP A 25 8.83 9.83 5.19
CA ASP A 25 7.51 10.47 5.33
C ASP A 25 7.15 11.25 4.05
N MET A 26 8.09 12.02 3.46
CA MET A 26 7.85 12.72 2.19
C MET A 26 7.61 11.77 1.01
N GLU A 27 8.38 10.68 0.90
CA GLU A 27 8.19 9.67 -0.15
C GLU A 27 6.83 8.96 -0.01
N TYR A 28 6.40 8.72 1.23
CA TYR A 28 5.10 8.17 1.55
C TYR A 28 3.95 9.08 1.10
N GLU A 29 4.01 10.38 1.46
CA GLU A 29 2.99 11.35 1.05
C GLU A 29 2.89 11.48 -0.48
N LYS A 30 4.04 11.56 -1.17
CA LYS A 30 4.08 11.59 -2.65
C LYS A 30 3.41 10.36 -3.27
N LYS A 31 3.71 9.17 -2.72
CA LYS A 31 3.09 7.92 -3.16
C LYS A 31 1.58 7.92 -2.91
N PHE A 32 1.15 8.37 -1.74
CA PHE A 32 -0.26 8.45 -1.38
C PHE A 32 -1.03 9.42 -2.29
N ASP A 33 -0.47 10.61 -2.53
CA ASP A 33 -1.03 11.61 -3.46
C ASP A 33 -1.13 11.06 -4.89
N TYR A 34 -0.08 10.39 -5.37
CA TYR A 34 -0.08 9.77 -6.69
C TYR A 34 -1.22 8.75 -6.82
N LEU A 35 -1.40 7.88 -5.83
CA LEU A 35 -2.46 6.88 -5.84
C LEU A 35 -3.85 7.52 -5.75
N ASN A 36 -4.04 8.54 -4.91
CA ASN A 36 -5.31 9.27 -4.83
C ASN A 36 -5.70 9.90 -6.17
N GLN A 37 -4.75 10.52 -6.87
CA GLN A 37 -4.99 11.22 -8.12
C GLN A 37 -5.18 10.29 -9.32
N ASN A 38 -4.48 9.15 -9.36
CA ASN A 38 -4.40 8.31 -10.56
C ASN A 38 -5.10 6.95 -10.41
N VAL A 39 -5.30 6.46 -9.18
CA VAL A 39 -5.86 5.12 -8.92
C VAL A 39 -7.19 5.20 -8.20
N PHE A 40 -7.32 6.04 -7.16
CA PHE A 40 -8.52 6.07 -6.30
C PHE A 40 -9.53 7.15 -6.67
N PHE A 41 -9.25 7.98 -7.67
CA PHE A 41 -10.14 9.06 -8.09
C PHE A 41 -11.53 8.52 -8.46
N ASP A 42 -12.58 9.23 -8.06
CA ASP A 42 -13.99 8.88 -8.26
C ASP A 42 -14.42 7.50 -7.68
N LEU A 43 -13.64 6.91 -6.78
CA LEU A 43 -14.01 5.68 -6.05
C LEU A 43 -14.39 5.98 -4.60
N GLU A 44 -15.32 5.21 -4.05
CA GLU A 44 -15.79 5.42 -2.68
C GLU A 44 -14.89 4.68 -1.69
N ASN A 45 -14.13 5.43 -0.88
CA ASN A 45 -13.39 4.85 0.23
C ASN A 45 -14.36 4.38 1.34
N LYS A 46 -14.35 3.08 1.61
CA LYS A 46 -15.14 2.44 2.67
C LYS A 46 -14.46 2.40 4.03
N ASN A 47 -13.24 2.90 4.15
CA ASN A 47 -12.62 3.06 5.46
C ASN A 47 -13.41 4.07 6.31
N SER A 48 -14.18 3.57 7.27
CA SER A 48 -15.00 4.36 8.20
C SER A 48 -14.22 4.80 9.45
N GLY A 49 -12.93 4.47 9.52
CA GLY A 49 -12.05 4.68 10.69
C GLY A 49 -11.68 3.40 11.42
N PHE A 50 -12.03 2.23 10.88
CA PHE A 50 -11.65 0.93 11.44
C PHE A 50 -10.15 0.60 11.25
N ASP A 51 -9.48 1.28 10.32
CA ASP A 51 -8.05 1.14 10.05
C ASP A 51 -7.42 2.51 9.70
N SER A 52 -6.11 2.54 9.47
CA SER A 52 -5.33 3.74 9.15
C SER A 52 -5.96 4.56 8.01
N GLU A 53 -6.07 5.88 8.20
CA GLU A 53 -6.73 6.80 7.25
C GLU A 53 -6.13 6.79 5.83
N SER A 54 -4.86 6.39 5.74
CA SER A 54 -4.12 6.28 4.49
C SER A 54 -4.40 4.99 3.72
N ILE A 55 -5.04 4.00 4.35
CA ILE A 55 -5.47 2.77 3.70
C ILE A 55 -6.88 2.98 3.16
N LYS A 56 -7.03 2.74 1.86
CA LYS A 56 -8.31 2.84 1.15
C LYS A 56 -8.89 1.45 0.98
N TYR A 57 -10.14 1.30 1.38
CA TYR A 57 -10.90 0.07 1.27
C TYR A 57 -12.01 0.25 0.25
N PHE A 58 -12.20 -0.74 -0.61
CA PHE A 58 -13.16 -0.68 -1.70
C PHE A 58 -14.06 -1.91 -1.71
N LEU A 59 -15.30 -1.73 -2.18
CA LEU A 59 -16.16 -2.84 -2.54
C LEU A 59 -15.62 -3.56 -3.78
N GLU A 60 -16.15 -4.76 -4.03
CA GLU A 60 -15.73 -5.63 -5.14
C GLU A 60 -15.66 -4.89 -6.50
N GLU A 61 -16.69 -4.12 -6.84
CA GLU A 61 -16.79 -3.42 -8.13
C GLU A 61 -15.73 -2.31 -8.27
N ASP A 62 -15.57 -1.49 -7.23
CA ASP A 62 -14.58 -0.41 -7.20
C ASP A 62 -13.15 -0.96 -7.14
N PHE A 63 -12.92 -2.03 -6.38
CA PHE A 63 -11.60 -2.64 -6.30
C PHE A 63 -11.17 -3.25 -7.64
N LYS A 64 -12.12 -3.77 -8.43
CA LYS A 64 -11.80 -4.19 -9.81
C LYS A 64 -11.26 -3.01 -10.64
N ILE A 65 -11.87 -1.83 -10.50
CA ILE A 65 -11.40 -0.61 -11.19
C ILE A 65 -9.99 -0.23 -10.70
N VAL A 66 -9.72 -0.34 -9.40
CA VAL A 66 -8.37 -0.14 -8.84
C VAL A 66 -7.35 -1.05 -9.54
N LEU A 67 -7.63 -2.36 -9.64
CA LEU A 67 -6.72 -3.32 -10.28
C LEU A 67 -6.51 -3.00 -11.77
N ASP A 68 -7.56 -2.62 -12.48
CA ASP A 68 -7.46 -2.23 -13.90
C ASP A 68 -6.61 -0.96 -14.08
N ARG A 69 -6.73 0.03 -13.18
CA ARG A 69 -5.91 1.25 -13.18
C ARG A 69 -4.45 0.96 -12.86
N VAL A 70 -4.18 0.14 -11.84
CA VAL A 70 -2.83 -0.33 -11.48
C VAL A 70 -2.14 -0.98 -12.68
N GLU A 71 -2.83 -1.87 -13.39
CA GLU A 71 -2.30 -2.50 -14.61
C GLU A 71 -1.97 -1.46 -15.67
N SER A 72 -2.93 -0.57 -15.98
CA SER A 72 -2.77 0.43 -17.05
C SER A 72 -1.60 1.39 -16.82
N LEU A 73 -1.29 1.66 -15.56
CA LEU A 73 -0.22 2.56 -15.12
C LEU A 73 1.11 1.81 -14.87
N ASN A 74 1.16 0.49 -15.09
CA ASN A 74 2.31 -0.36 -14.80
C ASN A 74 2.81 -0.21 -13.35
N LEU A 75 1.86 -0.15 -12.41
CA LEU A 75 2.15 -0.17 -10.98
C LEU A 75 2.21 -1.62 -10.48
N GLY A 76 2.94 -1.82 -9.38
CA GLY A 76 2.99 -3.11 -8.73
C GLY A 76 1.98 -3.20 -7.58
N ILE A 77 1.60 -4.42 -7.23
CA ILE A 77 0.99 -4.75 -5.95
C ILE A 77 1.88 -5.80 -5.28
N SER A 78 2.06 -5.75 -3.96
CA SER A 78 2.78 -6.78 -3.19
C SER A 78 1.84 -7.66 -2.36
N GLY A 79 0.63 -7.18 -2.06
CA GLY A 79 -0.39 -7.98 -1.38
C GLY A 79 -1.78 -7.38 -1.48
N ILE A 80 -2.79 -8.24 -1.33
CA ILE A 80 -4.22 -7.89 -1.26
C ILE A 80 -4.77 -8.39 0.07
N GLU A 81 -5.46 -7.51 0.77
CA GLU A 81 -6.05 -7.77 2.09
C GLU A 81 -7.57 -7.63 1.99
N PRO A 82 -8.31 -8.74 1.93
CA PRO A 82 -9.75 -8.73 2.13
C PRO A 82 -10.09 -8.54 3.63
N TRP A 83 -11.13 -7.77 3.88
CA TRP A 83 -11.70 -7.53 5.20
C TRP A 83 -13.19 -7.85 5.16
N PHE A 84 -13.71 -8.39 6.26
CA PHE A 84 -15.13 -8.71 6.42
C PHE A 84 -15.65 -8.05 7.67
N ASP A 85 -16.73 -7.28 7.54
CA ASP A 85 -17.36 -6.59 8.68
C ASP A 85 -16.36 -5.74 9.48
N GLU A 86 -15.53 -4.99 8.75
CA GLU A 86 -14.45 -4.14 9.31
C GLU A 86 -13.39 -4.91 10.13
N GLU A 87 -13.31 -6.24 9.97
CA GLU A 87 -12.27 -7.09 10.56
C GLU A 87 -11.39 -7.75 9.49
N PHE A 88 -10.10 -7.93 9.82
CA PHE A 88 -9.15 -8.65 8.98
C PHE A 88 -9.66 -10.06 8.67
N TYR A 89 -9.72 -10.42 7.38
CA TYR A 89 -10.20 -11.74 6.95
C TYR A 89 -9.07 -12.64 6.46
N ASP A 90 -8.22 -12.13 5.57
CA ASP A 90 -7.12 -12.88 4.97
C ASP A 90 -6.06 -11.93 4.38
N VAL A 91 -4.96 -12.50 3.88
CA VAL A 91 -3.99 -11.79 3.06
C VAL A 91 -3.42 -12.72 1.99
N ILE A 92 -3.35 -12.23 0.76
CA ILE A 92 -2.64 -12.92 -0.33
C ILE A 92 -1.49 -12.04 -0.77
N VAL A 93 -0.29 -12.61 -0.89
CA VAL A 93 0.93 -11.88 -1.24
C VAL A 93 1.52 -12.37 -2.56
N VAL A 94 2.31 -11.51 -3.21
CA VAL A 94 2.91 -11.81 -4.52
C VAL A 94 3.89 -13.00 -4.47
N GLU A 95 4.45 -13.27 -3.29
CA GLU A 95 5.34 -14.39 -3.02
C GLU A 95 4.69 -15.75 -3.34
N ASP A 96 3.37 -15.86 -3.17
CA ASP A 96 2.60 -17.06 -3.49
C ASP A 96 2.40 -17.25 -5.01
N TYR A 97 2.71 -16.23 -5.81
CA TYR A 97 2.46 -16.15 -7.25
C TYR A 97 3.72 -15.91 -8.10
N GLY A 98 4.91 -16.15 -7.55
CA GLY A 98 6.16 -16.08 -8.29
C GLY A 98 6.91 -14.74 -8.19
N ASN A 99 6.58 -13.90 -7.21
CA ASN A 99 7.38 -12.73 -6.80
C ASN A 99 7.51 -11.58 -7.82
N ASN A 100 6.64 -11.50 -8.84
CA ASN A 100 6.61 -10.34 -9.72
C ASN A 100 5.43 -9.41 -9.39
N PRO A 101 5.64 -8.31 -8.65
CA PRO A 101 4.54 -7.44 -8.22
C PRO A 101 3.83 -6.72 -9.36
N PHE A 102 4.48 -6.59 -10.53
CA PHE A 102 3.95 -5.90 -11.70
C PHE A 102 3.19 -6.84 -12.67
N ASP A 103 3.15 -8.15 -12.40
CA ASP A 103 2.37 -9.09 -13.23
C ASP A 103 0.88 -9.00 -12.90
N SER A 104 0.08 -8.43 -13.80
CA SER A 104 -1.35 -8.29 -13.57
C SER A 104 -2.11 -9.60 -13.42
N ASN A 105 -1.57 -10.70 -13.95
CA ASN A 105 -2.18 -12.00 -13.77
C ASN A 105 -2.17 -12.42 -12.30
N TRP A 106 -1.15 -12.03 -11.52
CA TRP A 106 -1.07 -12.45 -10.12
C TRP A 106 -2.21 -11.82 -9.31
N TYR A 107 -2.35 -10.49 -9.31
CA TYR A 107 -3.32 -9.82 -8.44
C TYR A 107 -4.75 -10.01 -8.91
N LYS A 108 -4.97 -10.11 -10.23
CA LYS A 108 -6.31 -10.41 -10.77
C LYS A 108 -6.75 -11.82 -10.38
N ASN A 109 -5.86 -12.82 -10.50
CA ASN A 109 -6.21 -14.19 -10.09
C ASN A 109 -6.41 -14.31 -8.57
N ALA A 110 -5.58 -13.64 -7.77
CA ALA A 110 -5.74 -13.58 -6.32
C ALA A 110 -7.11 -13.00 -5.95
N PHE A 111 -7.48 -11.86 -6.54
CA PHE A 111 -8.79 -11.23 -6.34
C PHE A 111 -9.96 -12.12 -6.77
N GLU A 112 -9.89 -12.77 -7.93
CA GLU A 112 -10.93 -13.72 -8.38
C GLU A 112 -11.11 -14.91 -7.43
N ASN A 113 -10.04 -15.35 -6.76
CA ASN A 113 -10.12 -16.44 -5.78
C ASN A 113 -10.78 -15.98 -4.48
N LEU A 114 -10.43 -14.78 -3.98
CA LEU A 114 -11.03 -14.21 -2.77
C LEU A 114 -12.55 -14.05 -2.89
N LYS A 115 -13.03 -13.54 -4.02
CA LYS A 115 -14.47 -13.32 -4.31
C LYS A 115 -15.32 -14.59 -4.34
N LYS A 116 -14.69 -15.75 -4.54
CA LYS A 116 -15.36 -17.07 -4.52
C LYS A 116 -15.53 -17.58 -3.09
N GLY A 117 -14.63 -17.20 -2.18
CA GLY A 117 -14.64 -17.67 -0.80
C GLY A 117 -15.73 -17.03 0.05
N LYS A 118 -15.85 -15.70 0.01
CA LYS A 118 -16.79 -14.95 0.85
C LYS A 118 -17.36 -13.73 0.13
N LYS A 119 -18.62 -13.39 0.46
CA LYS A 119 -19.33 -12.21 -0.07
C LYS A 119 -19.23 -11.03 0.90
N ASN A 120 -19.45 -9.83 0.36
CA ASN A 120 -19.43 -8.56 1.10
C ASN A 120 -18.06 -8.28 1.76
N LEU A 121 -16.98 -8.62 1.06
CA LEU A 121 -15.64 -8.24 1.47
C LEU A 121 -15.34 -6.79 1.03
N LEU A 122 -14.57 -6.10 1.87
CA LEU A 122 -13.82 -4.90 1.50
C LEU A 122 -12.40 -5.30 1.12
N TYR A 123 -11.78 -4.56 0.21
CA TYR A 123 -10.43 -4.90 -0.28
C TYR A 123 -9.51 -3.69 -0.18
N ALA A 124 -8.33 -3.94 0.36
CA ALA A 124 -7.17 -3.05 0.30
C ALA A 124 -6.00 -3.75 -0.38
N ALA A 125 -5.00 -2.99 -0.79
CA ALA A 125 -3.79 -3.52 -1.39
C ALA A 125 -2.55 -2.72 -1.00
N SER A 126 -1.40 -3.38 -1.01
CA SER A 126 -0.09 -2.76 -0.86
C SER A 126 0.51 -2.48 -2.23
N TYR A 127 0.61 -1.20 -2.60
CA TYR A 127 1.05 -0.78 -3.94
C TYR A 127 2.56 -0.55 -4.02
N ILE A 128 3.14 -0.73 -5.20
CA ILE A 128 4.51 -0.32 -5.56
C ILE A 128 4.39 0.71 -6.69
N VAL A 129 4.83 1.93 -6.41
CA VAL A 129 4.87 3.03 -7.38
C VAL A 129 6.33 3.28 -7.75
N PRO A 130 6.72 3.14 -9.02
CA PRO A 130 8.04 3.52 -9.52
C PRO A 130 8.45 4.94 -9.11
N LEU A 131 9.72 5.13 -8.72
CA LEU A 131 10.22 6.42 -8.20
C LEU A 131 10.16 7.56 -9.22
N ASP A 132 10.19 7.27 -10.51
CA ASP A 132 10.08 8.24 -11.60
C ASP A 132 8.67 8.83 -11.74
N LEU A 133 7.69 8.28 -11.01
CA LEU A 133 6.32 8.78 -10.93
C LEU A 133 6.04 9.60 -9.66
N LEU A 134 7.02 9.75 -8.74
CA LEU A 134 6.86 10.38 -7.41
C LEU A 134 7.56 11.74 -7.23
#